data_AF-A0A2D5YPK5-F1
#
_entry.id   AF-A0A2D5YPK5-F1
#
_cell.length_a   1.000
_cell.length_b   1.000
_cell.length_c   1.000
_cell.angle_alpha   90.00
_cell.angle_beta   90.00
_cell.angle_gamma   90.00
#
_symmetry.space_group_name_H-M   'P 1'
#
loop_
_entity.id
_entity.type
_entity.pdbx_description
1 polymer ?
#
loop_
_entity_poly.entity_id
_entity_poly.type
_entity_poly.pdbx_seq_one_letter_code
_entity_poly.pdbx_strand_id
1 'polypeptide(L)'
;GTEAPSVRSTDMPHKKDPLNLTANIDTQGIVLTTGLNDKVYRKIAMTEVDDKKQYDVEKFKKTLSEIKSKHVKETSIVFNPNKKVKFEDIVALMDAARGDESIGKKLFSEVAFTPVVE
;
A
#
# COMPACT_ATOMS: atom_id res chain seq x y z
N GLY A 1 19.17 52.64 1.47
CA GLY A 1 17.98 52.00 2.06
C GLY A 1 17.85 50.63 1.46
N THR A 2 17.86 49.60 2.28
CA THR A 2 17.93 48.19 1.89
C THR A 2 16.51 47.64 1.75
N GLU A 3 15.97 47.55 0.53
CA GLU A 3 14.73 46.79 0.29
C GLU A 3 15.09 45.34 0.01
N ALA A 4 15.11 44.53 1.06
CA ALA A 4 15.11 43.08 0.92
C ALA A 4 13.73 42.61 0.43
N PRO A 5 13.65 41.60 -0.46
CA PRO A 5 12.36 41.13 -0.95
C PRO A 5 11.60 40.48 0.21
N SER A 6 10.34 40.89 0.39
CA SER A 6 9.43 40.25 1.35
C SER A 6 9.16 38.81 0.91
N VAL A 7 9.82 37.86 1.56
CA VAL A 7 9.42 36.44 1.52
C VAL A 7 8.03 36.33 2.12
N ARG A 8 7.01 36.26 1.26
CA ARG A 8 5.69 35.77 1.64
C ARG A 8 5.85 34.29 1.93
N SER A 9 6.00 33.92 3.20
CA SER A 9 5.75 32.56 3.65
C SER A 9 4.28 32.26 3.37
N THR A 10 3.99 31.75 2.18
CA THR A 10 2.72 31.07 1.93
C THR A 10 2.71 29.89 2.88
N ASP A 11 1.92 30.00 3.94
CA ASP A 11 1.55 28.91 4.82
C ASP A 11 0.84 27.87 3.96
N MET A 12 1.63 27.05 3.26
CA MET A 12 1.12 25.99 2.41
C MET A 12 0.44 25.03 3.38
N PRO A 13 -0.87 24.76 3.23
CA PRO A 13 -1.59 23.87 4.15
C PRO A 13 -0.79 22.58 4.21
N HIS A 14 -0.34 22.20 5.41
CA HIS A 14 0.38 20.95 5.67
C HIS A 14 -0.34 19.81 4.95
N LYS A 15 0.10 19.51 3.72
CA LYS A 15 -0.35 18.34 2.98
C LYS A 15 0.25 17.22 3.79
N LYS A 16 -0.59 16.53 4.59
CA LYS A 16 -0.20 15.30 5.28
C LYS A 16 0.65 14.49 4.31
N ASP A 17 1.87 14.18 4.71
CA ASP A 17 2.77 13.38 3.89
C ASP A 17 2.03 12.12 3.43
N PRO A 18 2.25 11.69 2.17
CA PRO A 18 1.64 10.48 1.65
C PRO A 18 1.94 9.32 2.60
N LEU A 19 0.96 8.44 2.76
CA LEU A 19 1.07 7.30 3.66
C LEU A 19 2.20 6.36 3.22
N ASN A 20 2.60 6.40 1.95
CA ASN A 20 3.64 5.55 1.36
C ASN A 20 3.38 4.08 1.70
N LEU A 21 2.15 3.65 1.43
CA LEU A 21 1.70 2.32 1.81
C LEU A 21 2.51 1.27 1.05
N THR A 22 3.23 0.42 1.78
CA THR A 22 4.02 -0.67 1.20
C THR A 22 3.53 -2.02 1.73
N ALA A 23 3.14 -2.90 0.81
CA ALA A 23 2.79 -4.28 1.07
C ALA A 23 4.03 -5.17 0.89
N ASN A 24 4.66 -5.54 2.00
CA ASN A 24 5.74 -6.51 2.01
C ASN A 24 5.12 -7.92 2.03
N ILE A 25 5.40 -8.74 1.02
CA ILE A 25 4.77 -10.05 0.84
C ILE A 25 5.83 -11.13 0.95
N ASP A 26 5.65 -12.08 1.85
CA ASP A 26 6.57 -13.18 2.10
C ASP A 26 5.82 -14.50 2.35
N THR A 27 6.58 -15.58 2.55
CA THR A 27 6.01 -16.93 2.78
C THR A 27 5.31 -17.09 4.14
N GLN A 28 5.27 -16.06 4.99
CA GLN A 28 4.53 -16.03 6.24
C GLN A 28 3.24 -15.21 6.12
N GLY A 29 3.19 -14.27 5.17
CA GLY A 29 2.00 -13.49 4.84
C GLY A 29 2.33 -12.12 4.27
N ILE A 30 1.55 -11.13 4.68
CA ILE A 30 1.62 -9.76 4.17
C ILE A 30 1.82 -8.80 5.35
N VAL A 31 2.83 -7.94 5.25
CA VAL A 31 3.10 -6.88 6.22
C VAL A 31 2.90 -5.53 5.53
N LEU A 32 1.82 -4.86 5.89
CA LEU A 32 1.54 -3.49 5.48
C LEU A 32 2.35 -2.53 6.35
N THR A 33 3.15 -1.70 5.70
CA THR A 33 4.00 -0.68 6.31
C THR A 33 3.66 0.69 5.73
N THR A 34 3.92 1.74 6.49
CA THR A 34 3.59 3.13 6.13
C THR A 34 4.72 4.07 6.52
N GLY A 35 4.84 5.15 5.75
CA GLY A 35 5.84 6.20 5.93
C GLY A 35 7.24 5.75 5.51
N LEU A 36 8.18 6.68 5.54
CA LEU A 36 9.59 6.44 5.18
C LEU A 36 10.35 5.57 6.20
N ASN A 37 9.78 5.37 7.39
CA ASN A 37 10.39 4.59 8.48
C ASN A 37 9.84 3.15 8.56
N ASP A 38 9.13 2.67 7.52
CA ASP A 38 8.53 1.33 7.44
C ASP A 38 7.71 0.95 8.68
N LYS A 39 6.93 1.90 9.22
CA LYS A 39 6.13 1.63 10.41
C LYS A 39 5.08 0.58 10.08
N VAL A 40 5.13 -0.57 10.77
CA VAL A 40 4.16 -1.65 10.60
C VAL A 40 2.75 -1.14 10.96
N TYR A 41 1.88 -1.16 9.96
CA TYR A 41 0.47 -0.80 10.10
C TYR A 41 -0.37 -2.03 10.45
N ARG A 42 -0.22 -3.12 9.69
CA ARG A 42 -0.91 -4.38 9.95
C ARG A 42 -0.12 -5.56 9.39
N LYS A 43 -0.19 -6.69 10.09
CA LYS A 43 0.28 -7.99 9.62
C LYS A 43 -0.92 -8.88 9.31
N ILE A 44 -0.86 -9.57 8.19
CA ILE A 44 -1.88 -10.50 7.71
C ILE A 44 -1.15 -11.81 7.48
N ALA A 45 -1.36 -12.79 8.36
CA ALA A 45 -0.79 -14.12 8.17
C ALA A 45 -1.47 -14.83 6.99
N MET A 46 -0.78 -15.79 6.40
CA MET A 46 -1.41 -16.72 5.47
C MET A 46 -2.54 -17.49 6.16
N THR A 47 -3.57 -17.82 5.39
CA THR A 47 -4.67 -18.68 5.82
C THR A 47 -4.49 -20.08 5.24
N GLU A 48 -5.13 -21.07 5.85
CA GLU A 48 -5.15 -22.44 5.36
C GLU A 48 -6.52 -22.72 4.74
N VAL A 49 -6.51 -23.10 3.46
CA VAL A 49 -7.71 -23.45 2.68
C VAL A 49 -7.41 -24.73 1.94
N ASP A 50 -8.22 -25.77 2.17
CA ASP A 50 -8.06 -27.10 1.60
C ASP A 50 -6.64 -27.68 1.80
N ASP A 51 -6.14 -27.63 3.04
CA ASP A 51 -4.80 -28.10 3.45
C ASP A 51 -3.62 -27.40 2.72
N LYS A 52 -3.88 -26.23 2.13
CA LYS A 52 -2.86 -25.41 1.47
C LYS A 52 -2.79 -24.04 2.14
N LYS A 53 -1.57 -23.57 2.39
CA LYS A 53 -1.32 -22.19 2.83
C LYS A 53 -1.51 -21.24 1.64
N GLN A 54 -2.42 -20.29 1.79
CA GLN A 54 -2.77 -19.31 0.78
C GLN A 54 -2.76 -17.90 1.40
N TYR A 55 -2.55 -16.87 0.60
CA TYR A 55 -2.68 -15.49 1.09
C TYR A 55 -4.15 -15.17 1.35
N ASP A 56 -4.43 -14.52 2.48
CA ASP A 56 -5.79 -14.08 2.84
C ASP A 56 -6.14 -12.79 2.07
N VAL A 57 -6.56 -12.97 0.82
CA VAL A 57 -6.90 -11.89 -0.12
C VAL A 57 -8.08 -11.05 0.39
N GLU A 58 -9.06 -11.69 1.01
CA GLU A 58 -10.24 -10.99 1.55
C GLU A 58 -9.86 -10.05 2.70
N LYS A 59 -9.07 -10.55 3.66
CA LYS A 59 -8.59 -9.74 4.79
C LYS A 59 -7.63 -8.64 4.33
N PHE A 60 -6.85 -8.90 3.29
CA PHE A 60 -6.04 -7.88 2.63
C PHE A 60 -6.91 -6.78 2.04
N LYS A 61 -7.90 -7.11 1.20
CA LYS A 61 -8.84 -6.14 0.60
C LYS A 61 -9.60 -5.34 1.66
N LYS A 62 -10.07 -5.98 2.73
CA LYS A 62 -10.74 -5.32 3.85
C LYS A 62 -9.81 -4.33 4.55
N THR A 63 -8.57 -4.73 4.82
CA THR A 63 -7.58 -3.85 5.44
C THR A 63 -7.23 -2.66 4.55
N LEU A 64 -7.05 -2.88 3.25
CA LEU A 64 -6.84 -1.79 2.29
C LEU A 64 -8.02 -0.82 2.24
N SER A 65 -9.25 -1.33 2.30
CA SER A 65 -10.46 -0.50 2.37
C SER A 65 -10.55 0.34 3.65
N GLU A 66 -10.16 -0.24 4.79
CA GLU A 66 -10.06 0.48 6.08
C GLU A 66 -9.01 1.60 6.02
N ILE A 67 -7.85 1.32 5.43
CA ILE A 67 -6.77 2.29 5.24
C ILE A 67 -7.25 3.42 4.31
N LYS A 68 -7.81 3.08 3.16
CA LYS A 68 -8.33 4.06 2.19
C LYS A 68 -9.41 4.95 2.79
N SER A 69 -10.29 4.40 3.63
CA SER A 69 -11.33 5.18 4.32
C SER A 69 -10.75 6.22 5.28
N LYS A 70 -9.61 5.91 5.92
CA LYS A 70 -8.89 6.85 6.81
C LYS A 70 -7.94 7.79 6.07
N HIS A 71 -7.47 7.38 4.89
CA HIS A 71 -6.47 8.06 4.07
C HIS A 71 -6.96 8.20 2.61
N VAL A 72 -8.08 8.91 2.41
CA VAL A 72 -8.75 9.03 1.10
C VAL A 72 -7.85 9.60 0.01
N LYS A 73 -6.88 10.43 0.39
CA LYS A 73 -5.89 11.05 -0.51
C LYS A 73 -4.79 10.10 -0.97
N GLU A 74 -4.62 8.95 -0.33
CA GLU A 74 -3.59 7.97 -0.71
C GLU A 74 -4.06 7.26 -1.98
N THR A 75 -3.39 7.47 -3.11
CA THR A 75 -3.73 6.89 -4.41
C THR A 75 -2.81 5.77 -4.84
N SER A 76 -1.67 5.63 -4.17
CA SER A 76 -0.62 4.67 -4.49
C SER A 76 -0.48 3.58 -3.43
N ILE A 77 -0.09 2.38 -3.89
CA ILE A 77 0.41 1.31 -3.02
C ILE A 77 1.65 0.70 -3.68
N VAL A 78 2.68 0.44 -2.88
CA VAL A 78 3.91 -0.23 -3.31
C VAL A 78 3.83 -1.70 -2.92
N PHE A 79 4.12 -2.59 -3.86
CA PHE A 79 4.24 -4.02 -3.64
C PHE A 79 5.71 -4.40 -3.57
N ASN A 80 6.11 -5.02 -2.46
CA ASN A 80 7.46 -5.52 -2.22
C ASN A 80 7.42 -7.03 -1.91
N PRO A 81 7.23 -7.88 -2.94
CA PRO A 81 7.20 -9.32 -2.79
C PRO A 81 8.62 -9.90 -2.65
N ASN A 82 8.76 -10.92 -1.80
CA ASN A 82 9.97 -11.73 -1.70
C ASN A 82 10.13 -12.62 -2.95
N LYS A 83 11.37 -12.94 -3.34
CA LYS A 83 11.73 -13.91 -4.41
C LYS A 83 10.99 -15.25 -4.32
N LYS A 84 10.57 -15.66 -3.13
CA LYS A 84 9.87 -16.93 -2.88
C LYS A 84 8.36 -16.89 -3.16
N VAL A 85 7.80 -15.70 -3.39
CA VAL A 85 6.37 -15.52 -3.67
C VAL A 85 6.11 -15.80 -5.15
N LYS A 86 5.09 -16.61 -5.46
CA LYS A 86 4.75 -16.91 -6.85
C LYS A 86 4.12 -15.69 -7.51
N PHE A 87 4.41 -15.50 -8.80
CA PHE A 87 3.85 -14.38 -9.57
C PHE A 87 2.31 -14.35 -9.55
N GLU A 88 1.67 -15.53 -9.65
CA GLU A 88 0.21 -15.67 -9.58
C GLU A 88 -0.38 -15.09 -8.29
N ASP A 89 0.26 -15.35 -7.14
CA ASP A 89 -0.16 -14.80 -5.84
C ASP A 89 -0.01 -13.28 -5.80
N ILE A 90 1.07 -12.75 -6.39
CA ILE A 90 1.30 -11.32 -6.48
C ILE A 90 0.18 -10.67 -7.31
N VAL A 91 -0.16 -11.24 -8.47
CA VAL A 91 -1.24 -10.74 -9.34
C VAL A 91 -2.59 -10.76 -8.62
N ALA A 92 -2.92 -11.84 -7.92
CA ALA A 92 -4.17 -11.92 -7.14
C ALA A 92 -4.25 -10.81 -6.08
N LEU A 93 -3.14 -10.50 -5.40
CA LEU A 93 -3.08 -9.39 -4.45
C LEU A 93 -3.12 -8.02 -5.13
N MET A 94 -2.55 -7.87 -6.33
CA MET A 94 -2.67 -6.63 -7.11
C MET A 94 -4.12 -6.34 -7.50
N ASP A 95 -4.83 -7.35 -7.99
CA ASP A 95 -6.24 -7.22 -8.37
C ASP A 95 -7.09 -6.86 -7.14
N ALA A 96 -6.82 -7.50 -5.99
CA ALA A 96 -7.46 -7.16 -4.73
C ALA A 96 -7.17 -5.71 -4.28
N ALA A 97 -5.96 -5.20 -4.53
CA ALA A 97 -5.58 -3.83 -4.19
C ALA A 97 -6.12 -2.78 -5.16
N ARG A 98 -6.27 -3.10 -6.45
CA ARG A 98 -6.95 -2.20 -7.41
C ARG A 98 -8.44 -2.07 -7.06
N GLY A 99 -9.01 -3.12 -6.49
CA GLY A 99 -10.42 -3.19 -6.16
C GLY A 99 -11.24 -3.66 -7.36
N ASP A 100 -12.55 -3.75 -7.16
CA ASP A 100 -13.46 -4.32 -8.14
C ASP A 100 -13.98 -3.21 -9.07
N GLU A 101 -13.54 -3.19 -10.33
CA GLU A 101 -13.99 -2.21 -11.33
C GLU A 101 -15.51 -2.26 -11.53
N SER A 102 -16.15 -3.40 -11.27
CA SER A 102 -17.60 -3.57 -11.43
C SER A 102 -18.45 -2.76 -10.43
N ILE A 103 -17.85 -2.25 -9.35
CA ILE A 103 -18.53 -1.45 -8.31
C ILE A 103 -18.07 0.03 -8.34
N GLY A 104 -17.28 0.43 -9.35
CA GLY A 104 -16.86 1.83 -9.56
C GLY A 104 -15.95 2.42 -8.47
N LYS A 105 -15.47 1.63 -7.50
CA LYS A 105 -14.55 2.05 -6.44
C LYS A 105 -13.15 1.49 -6.68
N LYS A 106 -12.31 2.26 -7.38
CA LYS A 106 -10.85 2.03 -7.39
C LYS A 106 -10.29 2.34 -6.01
N LEU A 107 -9.61 1.36 -5.39
CA LEU A 107 -8.96 1.53 -4.10
C LEU A 107 -7.65 2.32 -4.25
N PHE A 108 -6.77 1.88 -5.15
CA PHE A 108 -5.54 2.57 -5.51
C PHE A 108 -5.46 2.72 -7.04
N SER A 109 -5.17 3.93 -7.52
CA SER A 109 -5.01 4.21 -8.95
C SER A 109 -3.60 3.90 -9.45
N GLU A 110 -2.63 3.86 -8.54
CA GLU A 110 -1.22 3.60 -8.85
C GLU A 110 -0.73 2.40 -8.04
N VAL A 111 -0.16 1.42 -8.73
CA VAL A 111 0.46 0.23 -8.12
C VAL A 111 1.91 0.20 -8.59
N ALA A 112 2.85 0.37 -7.67
CA ALA A 112 4.28 0.38 -7.95
C ALA A 112 4.96 -0.88 -7.40
N PHE A 113 6.08 -1.28 -8.01
CA PHE A 113 6.88 -2.44 -7.59
C PHE A 113 8.26 -1.99 -7.19
N THR A 114 8.78 -2.56 -6.11
CA THR A 114 10.22 -2.52 -5.85
C THR A 114 10.90 -3.61 -6.68
N PRO A 115 11.96 -3.28 -7.44
CA PRO A 115 12.74 -4.29 -8.12
C PRO A 115 13.39 -5.17 -7.08
N VAL A 116 13.32 -6.49 -7.30
CA VAL A 116 13.96 -7.45 -6.43
C VAL A 116 15.46 -7.40 -6.72
N VAL A 117 16.21 -6.63 -5.94
CA VAL A 117 17.67 -6.49 -6.12
C VAL A 117 18.34 -7.80 -5.69
N GLU A 118 19.29 -8.25 -6.52
CA GLU A 118 20.00 -9.53 -6.37
C GLU A 118 20.78 -9.67 -5.06
#